data_AF-A0A9W6TLE9-F1
#
_entry.id   AF-A0A9W6TLE9-F1
#
_cell.length_a   1.000
_cell.length_b   1.000
_cell.length_c   1.000
_cell.angle_alpha   90.00
_cell.angle_beta   90.00
_cell.angle_gamma   90.00
#
_symmetry.space_group_name_H-M   'P 1'
#
loop_
_entity.id
_entity.type
_entity.pdbx_description
1 polymer ?
#
loop_
_entity_poly.entity_id
_entity_poly.type
_entity_poly.pdbx_seq_one_letter_code
_entity_poly.pdbx_strand_id
1 'polypeptide(L)'
;MKPTPCSIAGLAAFTVVDEPRHPWRSVLRLLPHSLVFVDDSVLEIRPPVEKGKRSKRPSLLLEVLSQEWCKSRGVVWEDTALALWERMHWIVESSVNVWLAEAFLASERTSRIDYEFTASWKSLKDYLLGRKQRFDLLSLTVKVLADAVVGAAKKRIDGLPAPLVDTEVCFDPAIPFCPPVNFPWFPWAADWIAETTRIDNHESWRLWWLNAPGRQPYNTIFRLYHPEFPLFVPEGVDSEMFAACVADERLIAEPDPPALHPNTPASVNRPGEIDYARRISFTRLRALFAGQVVRPFVKPQDVVR
;
A
#
# COMPACT_ATOMS: atom_id res chain seq x y z
N MET A 1 -10.85 -12.51 -25.95
CA MET A 1 -9.88 -11.90 -25.00
C MET A 1 -8.62 -11.57 -25.79
N LYS A 2 -8.04 -10.38 -25.69
CA LYS A 2 -6.79 -10.09 -26.39
C LYS A 2 -5.62 -10.77 -25.64
N PRO A 3 -4.71 -11.50 -26.32
CA PRO A 3 -3.52 -12.06 -25.69
C PRO A 3 -2.65 -10.94 -25.14
N THR A 4 -2.00 -11.18 -24.01
CA THR A 4 -0.98 -10.27 -23.49
C THR A 4 0.33 -10.53 -24.23
N PRO A 5 0.91 -9.53 -24.94
CA PRO A 5 2.28 -9.60 -25.43
C PRO A 5 3.24 -10.09 -24.34
N CYS A 6 3.96 -11.17 -24.62
CA CYS A 6 4.85 -11.80 -23.66
C CYS A 6 6.01 -12.49 -24.41
N SER A 7 6.99 -12.98 -23.67
CA SER A 7 7.98 -13.94 -24.12
C SER A 7 8.23 -14.96 -23.02
N ILE A 8 8.75 -16.13 -23.36
CA ILE A 8 9.21 -17.13 -22.38
C ILE A 8 10.20 -16.49 -21.39
N ALA A 9 11.15 -15.69 -21.90
CA ALA A 9 12.14 -14.99 -21.08
C ALA A 9 11.50 -13.92 -20.17
N GLY A 10 10.59 -13.10 -20.71
CA GLY A 10 9.90 -12.05 -19.95
C GLY A 10 9.01 -12.61 -18.85
N LEU A 11 8.28 -13.69 -19.14
CA LEU A 11 7.48 -14.40 -18.14
C LEU A 11 8.37 -14.98 -17.04
N ALA A 12 9.45 -15.67 -17.42
CA ALA A 12 10.40 -16.23 -16.47
C ALA A 12 10.98 -15.14 -15.55
N ALA A 13 11.46 -14.03 -16.13
CA ALA A 13 12.02 -12.92 -15.36
C ALA A 13 10.99 -12.28 -14.40
N PHE A 14 9.75 -12.10 -14.83
CA PHE A 14 8.71 -11.50 -14.01
C PHE A 14 8.26 -12.42 -12.85
N THR A 15 8.19 -13.73 -13.06
CA THR A 15 7.73 -14.67 -12.02
C THR A 15 8.72 -14.85 -10.87
N VAL A 16 9.98 -14.46 -11.05
CA VAL A 16 11.04 -14.56 -10.02
C VAL A 16 11.07 -13.26 -9.20
N VAL A 17 10.11 -13.13 -8.29
CA VAL A 17 9.95 -11.94 -7.44
C VAL A 17 11.13 -11.74 -6.47
N ASP A 18 11.89 -12.77 -6.14
CA ASP A 18 13.05 -12.63 -5.25
C ASP A 18 14.29 -12.05 -5.92
N GLU A 19 14.28 -11.89 -7.25
CA GLU A 19 15.37 -11.28 -7.99
C GLU A 19 15.59 -9.82 -7.52
N PRO A 20 16.81 -9.43 -7.07
CA PRO A 20 17.09 -8.08 -6.57
C PRO A 20 16.78 -6.94 -7.55
N ARG A 21 16.75 -7.25 -8.84
CA ARG A 21 16.43 -6.31 -9.93
C ARG A 21 14.95 -6.31 -10.31
N HIS A 22 14.12 -7.13 -9.68
CA HIS A 22 12.69 -7.13 -9.93
C HIS A 22 12.09 -5.75 -9.58
N PRO A 23 11.20 -5.17 -10.40
CA PRO A 23 10.66 -3.82 -10.21
C PRO A 23 10.09 -3.53 -8.81
N TRP A 24 9.35 -4.48 -8.21
CA TRP A 24 8.83 -4.30 -6.85
C TRP A 24 9.93 -4.10 -5.78
N ARG A 25 11.15 -4.62 -5.98
CA ARG A 25 12.29 -4.39 -5.08
C ARG A 25 12.70 -2.92 -5.07
N SER A 26 12.61 -2.23 -6.22
CA SER A 26 12.87 -0.80 -6.31
C SER A 26 11.81 0.00 -5.56
N VAL A 27 10.54 -0.42 -5.63
CA VAL A 27 9.44 0.21 -4.89
C VAL A 27 9.65 0.10 -3.38
N LEU A 28 10.10 -1.07 -2.89
CA LEU A 28 10.39 -1.27 -1.48
C LEU A 28 11.48 -0.31 -0.96
N ARG A 29 12.47 0.03 -1.79
CA ARG A 29 13.55 0.98 -1.42
C ARG A 29 13.08 2.43 -1.31
N LEU A 30 11.88 2.76 -1.81
CA LEU A 30 11.31 4.10 -1.70
C LEU A 30 10.57 4.32 -0.37
N LEU A 31 10.33 3.25 0.41
CA LEU A 31 9.74 3.37 1.73
C LEU A 31 10.71 4.11 2.66
N PRO A 32 10.27 5.16 3.37
CA PRO A 32 11.14 5.87 4.29
C PRO A 32 11.55 4.97 5.46
N HIS A 33 12.76 5.21 5.97
CA HIS A 33 13.34 4.45 7.07
C HIS A 33 12.61 4.62 8.41
N SER A 34 12.09 5.81 8.68
CA SER A 34 11.34 6.13 9.90
C SER A 34 10.01 6.79 9.56
N LEU A 35 8.99 6.48 10.34
CA LEU A 35 7.69 7.10 10.26
C LEU A 35 7.48 7.91 11.53
N VAL A 36 6.94 9.10 11.35
CA VAL A 36 6.78 10.06 12.45
C VAL A 36 5.42 10.03 13.10
N PHE A 37 4.40 9.42 12.48
CA PHE A 37 3.04 9.46 13.04
C PHE A 37 2.92 8.64 14.33
N VAL A 38 3.44 7.41 14.33
CA VAL A 38 3.65 6.63 15.55
C VAL A 38 5.14 6.57 15.79
N ASP A 39 5.59 7.25 16.85
CA ASP A 39 7.00 7.33 17.23
C ASP A 39 7.65 5.93 17.29
N ASP A 40 8.89 5.82 16.82
CA ASP A 40 9.59 4.53 16.76
C ASP A 40 9.77 3.88 18.15
N SER A 41 9.75 4.65 19.24
CA SER A 41 9.72 4.14 20.63
C SER A 41 8.37 3.55 21.03
N VAL A 42 7.27 4.02 20.43
CA VAL A 42 5.93 3.42 20.55
C VAL A 42 5.84 2.18 19.67
N LEU A 43 6.52 2.21 18.53
CA LEU A 43 6.58 1.08 17.63
C LEU A 43 7.50 -0.03 18.13
N GLU A 44 8.43 0.26 19.06
CA GLU A 44 9.53 -0.59 19.57
C GLU A 44 9.41 -1.99 18.98
N ILE A 45 9.78 -2.07 17.70
CA ILE A 45 9.39 -3.17 16.85
C ILE A 45 10.17 -4.32 17.43
N ARG A 46 9.49 -5.19 18.19
CA ARG A 46 10.00 -6.54 18.38
C ARG A 46 9.94 -7.11 16.98
N PRO A 47 11.07 -7.23 16.24
CA PRO A 47 11.00 -7.90 14.96
C PRO A 47 10.30 -9.22 15.24
N PRO A 48 9.22 -9.57 14.50
CA PRO A 48 8.61 -10.86 14.64
C PRO A 48 9.73 -11.86 14.55
N VAL A 49 9.76 -12.65 15.59
CA VAL A 49 10.81 -13.59 15.92
C VAL A 49 11.22 -14.32 14.65
N GLU A 50 12.54 -14.48 14.44
CA GLU A 50 13.16 -15.14 13.29
C GLU A 50 12.32 -16.30 12.74
N LYS A 51 12.34 -16.47 11.41
CA LYS A 51 11.65 -17.54 10.68
C LYS A 51 11.62 -18.86 11.47
N GLY A 52 10.44 -19.26 11.94
CA GLY A 52 10.24 -20.50 12.70
C GLY A 52 9.96 -20.34 14.20
N LYS A 53 10.03 -19.13 14.77
CA LYS A 53 9.67 -18.88 16.18
C LYS A 53 8.27 -18.26 16.30
N ARG A 54 7.50 -18.65 17.33
CA ARG A 54 6.17 -18.06 17.61
C ARG A 54 6.34 -16.63 18.10
N SER A 55 5.68 -15.67 17.45
CA SER A 55 5.56 -14.32 18.00
C SER A 55 4.71 -14.33 19.27
N LYS A 56 5.05 -13.47 20.23
CA LYS A 56 4.16 -13.18 21.36
C LYS A 56 2.87 -12.59 20.79
N ARG A 57 1.73 -13.14 21.18
CA ARG A 57 0.42 -12.60 20.77
C ARG A 57 0.32 -11.15 21.27
N PRO A 58 0.04 -10.17 20.40
CA PRO A 58 -0.13 -8.80 20.82
C PRO A 58 -1.35 -8.71 21.74
N SER A 59 -1.20 -7.94 22.82
CA SER A 59 -2.19 -7.78 23.89
C SER A 59 -2.69 -6.33 24.01
N LEU A 60 -1.87 -5.36 23.58
CA LEU A 60 -2.22 -3.94 23.52
C LEU A 60 -2.53 -3.52 22.09
N LEU A 61 -3.37 -2.49 21.94
CA LEU A 61 -3.76 -1.95 20.64
C LEU A 61 -2.54 -1.56 19.79
N LEU A 62 -1.58 -0.84 20.37
CA LEU A 62 -0.36 -0.44 19.68
C LEU A 62 0.52 -1.61 19.27
N GLU A 63 0.57 -2.69 20.06
CA GLU A 63 1.29 -3.91 19.68
C GLU A 63 0.65 -4.56 18.44
N VAL A 64 -0.69 -4.56 18.35
CA VAL A 64 -1.40 -5.06 17.16
C VAL A 64 -1.09 -4.19 15.94
N LEU A 65 -1.22 -2.87 16.08
CA LEU A 65 -0.99 -1.93 14.97
C LEU A 65 0.46 -1.99 14.47
N SER A 66 1.43 -1.93 15.38
CA SER A 66 2.86 -2.02 15.06
C SER A 66 3.19 -3.31 14.29
N GLN A 67 2.69 -4.47 14.75
CA GLN A 67 2.94 -5.74 14.07
C GLN A 67 2.40 -5.77 12.63
N GLU A 68 1.18 -5.28 12.41
CA GLU A 68 0.58 -5.27 11.08
C GLU A 68 1.21 -4.23 10.14
N TRP A 69 1.66 -3.07 10.65
CA TRP A 69 2.45 -2.11 9.87
C TRP A 69 3.83 -2.65 9.48
N CYS A 70 4.49 -3.39 10.36
CA CYS A 70 5.77 -4.04 10.03
C CYS A 70 5.62 -5.06 8.90
N LYS A 71 4.53 -5.83 8.88
CA LYS A 71 4.20 -6.72 7.75
C LYS A 71 3.93 -5.91 6.47
N SER A 72 3.12 -4.86 6.56
CA SER A 72 2.75 -4.02 5.40
C SER A 72 3.96 -3.36 4.74
N ARG A 73 5.00 -3.02 5.52
CA ARG A 73 6.27 -2.46 5.06
C ARG A 73 7.29 -3.48 4.56
N GLY A 74 7.03 -4.78 4.70
CA GLY A 74 8.01 -5.81 4.36
C GLY A 74 9.20 -5.90 5.32
N VAL A 75 9.14 -5.29 6.51
CA VAL A 75 10.22 -5.31 7.53
C VAL A 75 10.50 -6.72 8.04
N VAL A 76 9.48 -7.57 7.99
CA VAL A 76 9.49 -8.91 8.59
C VAL A 76 9.31 -9.97 7.53
N TRP A 77 8.21 -9.82 6.80
CA TRP A 77 7.81 -10.67 5.69
C TRP A 77 7.40 -9.73 4.57
N GLU A 78 8.09 -9.84 3.44
CA GLU A 78 7.83 -8.99 2.29
C GLU A 78 6.55 -9.38 1.56
N ASP A 79 5.96 -10.53 1.87
CA ASP A 79 4.77 -11.08 1.21
C ASP A 79 3.59 -10.10 1.17
N THR A 80 3.32 -9.37 2.26
CA THR A 80 2.21 -8.40 2.32
C THR A 80 2.52 -7.17 1.46
N ALA A 81 3.76 -6.68 1.49
CA ALA A 81 4.21 -5.56 0.66
C ALA A 81 4.19 -5.92 -0.83
N LEU A 82 4.65 -7.13 -1.16
CA LEU A 82 4.59 -7.69 -2.50
C LEU A 82 3.14 -7.85 -2.97
N ALA A 83 2.24 -8.37 -2.13
CA ALA A 83 0.82 -8.48 -2.47
C ALA A 83 0.20 -7.13 -2.84
N LEU A 84 0.55 -6.05 -2.14
CA LEU A 84 0.09 -4.70 -2.47
C LEU A 84 0.58 -4.27 -3.85
N TRP A 85 1.88 -4.46 -4.10
CA TRP A 85 2.46 -4.17 -5.41
C TRP A 85 1.81 -4.98 -6.54
N GLU A 86 1.55 -6.28 -6.32
CA GLU A 86 0.88 -7.17 -7.27
C GLU A 86 -0.56 -6.73 -7.57
N ARG A 87 -1.27 -6.15 -6.60
CA ARG A 87 -2.61 -5.58 -6.82
C ARG A 87 -2.57 -4.36 -7.74
N MET A 88 -1.48 -3.60 -7.73
CA MET A 88 -1.28 -2.46 -8.64
C MET A 88 -0.78 -2.90 -10.02
N HIS A 89 -0.21 -4.10 -10.10
CA HIS A 89 0.35 -4.71 -11.31
C HIS A 89 -0.38 -6.01 -11.66
N TRP A 90 -1.71 -6.00 -11.59
CA TRP A 90 -2.47 -7.24 -11.65
C TRP A 90 -2.46 -7.85 -13.05
N ILE A 91 -1.58 -8.83 -13.24
CA ILE A 91 -1.57 -9.64 -14.46
C ILE A 91 -2.84 -10.48 -14.54
N VAL A 92 -3.52 -10.37 -15.68
CA VAL A 92 -4.71 -11.14 -16.00
C VAL A 92 -4.29 -12.52 -16.52
N GLU A 93 -4.46 -13.55 -15.69
CA GLU A 93 -4.02 -14.93 -15.99
C GLU A 93 -4.51 -15.43 -17.35
N SER A 94 -5.79 -15.20 -17.66
CA SER A 94 -6.39 -15.70 -18.89
C SER A 94 -5.80 -15.06 -20.15
N SER A 95 -5.33 -13.81 -20.12
CA SER A 95 -4.67 -13.22 -21.29
C SER A 95 -3.26 -13.77 -21.51
N VAL A 96 -2.57 -14.19 -20.44
CA VAL A 96 -1.26 -14.86 -20.53
C VAL A 96 -1.41 -16.29 -21.03
N ASN A 97 -2.43 -17.02 -20.54
CA ASN A 97 -2.71 -18.39 -21.00
C ASN A 97 -3.05 -18.44 -22.49
N VAL A 98 -3.85 -17.48 -22.99
CA VAL A 98 -4.15 -17.37 -24.43
C VAL A 98 -2.86 -17.14 -25.22
N TRP A 99 -2.01 -16.21 -24.79
CA TRP A 99 -0.74 -15.96 -25.46
C TRP A 99 0.18 -17.19 -25.47
N LEU A 100 0.35 -17.87 -24.33
CA LEU A 100 1.20 -19.07 -24.23
C LEU A 100 0.71 -20.17 -25.18
N ALA A 101 -0.61 -20.38 -25.28
CA ALA A 101 -1.18 -21.38 -26.18
C ALA A 101 -0.96 -21.02 -27.66
N GLU A 102 -1.20 -19.76 -28.05
CA GLU A 102 -0.96 -19.28 -29.41
C GLU A 102 0.52 -19.37 -29.80
N ALA A 103 1.42 -18.92 -28.92
CA ALA A 103 2.86 -18.97 -29.15
C ALA A 103 3.37 -20.42 -29.27
N PHE A 104 2.85 -21.33 -28.44
CA PHE A 104 3.19 -22.76 -28.52
C PHE A 104 2.71 -23.41 -29.83
N LEU A 105 1.53 -23.03 -30.33
CA LEU A 105 1.00 -23.54 -31.61
C LEU A 105 1.76 -23.00 -32.82
N ALA A 106 2.24 -21.76 -32.74
CA ALA A 106 3.01 -21.10 -33.81
C ALA A 106 4.50 -21.51 -33.84
N SER A 107 5.01 -22.12 -32.77
CA SER A 107 6.42 -22.50 -32.66
C SER A 107 6.74 -23.80 -33.39
N GLU A 108 7.99 -23.94 -33.83
CA GLU A 108 8.48 -25.21 -34.37
C GLU A 108 8.47 -26.30 -33.29
N ARG A 109 7.97 -27.48 -33.66
CA ARG A 109 7.84 -28.63 -32.75
C ARG A 109 9.20 -29.26 -32.52
N THR A 110 9.85 -28.86 -31.43
CA THR A 110 11.09 -29.46 -30.94
C THR A 110 10.96 -29.76 -29.45
N SER A 111 11.68 -30.77 -28.97
CA SER A 111 11.72 -31.13 -27.55
C SER A 111 12.19 -29.98 -26.66
N ARG A 112 13.06 -29.11 -27.19
CA ARG A 112 13.53 -27.90 -26.51
C ARG A 112 12.40 -26.89 -26.30
N ILE A 113 11.65 -26.58 -27.35
CA ILE A 113 10.52 -25.65 -27.27
C ILE A 113 9.44 -26.19 -26.33
N ASP A 114 9.12 -27.49 -26.44
CA ASP A 114 8.16 -28.14 -25.53
C ASP A 114 8.59 -28.01 -24.06
N TYR A 115 9.87 -28.20 -23.78
CA TYR A 115 10.44 -28.01 -22.44
C TYR A 115 10.33 -26.54 -21.97
N GLU A 116 10.73 -25.57 -22.80
CA GLU A 116 10.72 -24.14 -22.45
C GLU A 116 9.29 -23.64 -22.15
N PHE A 117 8.29 -24.03 -22.95
CA PHE A 117 6.88 -23.70 -22.69
C PHE A 117 6.34 -24.41 -21.44
N THR A 118 6.68 -25.69 -21.23
CA THR A 118 6.26 -26.43 -20.03
C THR A 118 6.83 -25.79 -18.76
N ALA A 119 8.11 -25.41 -18.78
CA ALA A 119 8.76 -24.73 -17.67
C ALA A 119 8.12 -23.36 -17.40
N SER A 120 7.83 -22.59 -18.46
CA SER A 120 7.15 -21.29 -18.38
C SER A 120 5.74 -21.42 -17.77
N TRP A 121 4.98 -22.41 -18.20
CA TRP A 121 3.63 -22.67 -17.69
C TRP A 121 3.66 -23.04 -16.21
N LYS A 122 4.65 -23.85 -15.80
CA LYS A 122 4.86 -24.19 -14.40
C LYS A 122 5.23 -22.95 -13.57
N SER A 123 6.18 -22.14 -14.04
CA SER A 123 6.59 -20.91 -13.36
C SER A 123 5.43 -19.94 -13.16
N LEU A 124 4.60 -19.75 -14.19
CA LEU A 124 3.38 -18.95 -14.10
C LEU A 124 2.41 -19.52 -13.05
N LYS A 125 2.16 -20.83 -13.06
CA LYS A 125 1.26 -21.46 -12.07
C LYS A 125 1.78 -21.30 -10.64
N ASP A 126 3.07 -21.53 -10.42
CA ASP A 126 3.70 -21.41 -9.11
C ASP A 126 3.63 -19.95 -8.62
N TYR A 127 3.90 -18.99 -9.50
CA TYR A 127 3.73 -17.56 -9.22
C TYR A 127 2.28 -17.21 -8.86
N LEU A 128 1.30 -17.64 -9.66
CA LEU A 128 -0.13 -17.35 -9.44
C LEU A 128 -0.64 -17.95 -8.12
N LEU A 129 -0.19 -19.15 -7.77
CA LEU A 129 -0.49 -19.78 -6.49
C LEU A 129 0.11 -18.98 -5.34
N GLY A 130 1.38 -18.59 -5.44
CA GLY A 130 2.05 -17.74 -4.44
C GLY A 130 1.36 -16.38 -4.30
N ARG A 131 0.99 -15.74 -5.40
CA ARG A 131 0.23 -14.47 -5.43
C ARG A 131 -1.09 -14.58 -4.67
N LYS A 132 -1.81 -15.69 -4.85
CA LYS A 132 -3.06 -15.95 -4.12
C LYS A 132 -2.81 -16.04 -2.61
N GLN A 133 -1.80 -16.79 -2.18
CA GLN A 133 -1.44 -16.93 -0.78
C GLN A 133 -1.05 -15.59 -0.15
N ARG A 134 -0.22 -14.80 -0.86
CA ARG A 134 0.15 -13.45 -0.43
C ARG A 134 -1.05 -12.51 -0.35
N PHE A 135 -2.00 -12.61 -1.28
CA PHE A 135 -3.25 -11.85 -1.22
C PHE A 135 -4.13 -12.23 -0.02
N ASP A 136 -4.20 -13.52 0.32
CA ASP A 136 -4.93 -13.98 1.51
C ASP A 136 -4.29 -13.41 2.79
N LEU A 137 -2.95 -13.38 2.87
CA LEU A 137 -2.21 -12.74 3.96
C LEU A 137 -2.48 -11.24 4.04
N LEU A 138 -2.45 -10.54 2.90
CA LEU A 138 -2.76 -9.11 2.83
C LEU A 138 -4.18 -8.82 3.31
N SER A 139 -5.15 -9.64 2.88
CA SER A 139 -6.56 -9.49 3.27
C SER A 139 -6.74 -9.62 4.78
N LEU A 140 -5.99 -10.56 5.41
CA LEU A 140 -5.98 -10.70 6.86
C LEU A 140 -5.37 -9.47 7.55
N THR A 141 -4.21 -8.99 7.09
CA THR A 141 -3.55 -7.81 7.64
C THR A 141 -4.42 -6.55 7.54
N VAL A 142 -5.00 -6.28 6.37
CA VAL A 142 -5.90 -5.13 6.16
C VAL A 142 -7.12 -5.24 7.07
N LYS A 143 -7.69 -6.42 7.22
CA LYS A 143 -8.84 -6.64 8.12
C LYS A 143 -8.48 -6.38 9.58
N VAL A 144 -7.36 -6.93 10.07
CA VAL A 144 -6.91 -6.73 11.45
C VAL A 144 -6.65 -5.25 11.73
N LEU A 145 -5.96 -4.56 10.81
CA LEU A 145 -5.73 -3.10 10.91
C LEU A 145 -7.04 -2.32 10.94
N ALA A 146 -7.96 -2.61 10.01
CA ALA A 146 -9.25 -1.93 9.93
C ALA A 146 -10.09 -2.16 11.19
N ASP A 147 -10.21 -3.40 11.66
CA ASP A 147 -10.98 -3.75 12.85
C ASP A 147 -10.38 -3.10 14.11
N ALA A 148 -9.05 -3.13 14.26
CA ALA A 148 -8.35 -2.52 15.39
C ALA A 148 -8.54 -1.00 15.44
N VAL A 149 -8.28 -0.30 14.33
CA VAL A 149 -8.41 1.17 14.26
C VAL A 149 -9.86 1.60 14.40
N VAL A 150 -10.79 0.98 13.67
CA VAL A 150 -12.21 1.34 13.71
C VAL A 150 -12.82 1.05 15.08
N GLY A 151 -12.49 -0.09 15.68
CA GLY A 151 -12.97 -0.46 17.01
C GLY A 151 -12.50 0.52 18.08
N ALA A 152 -11.22 0.89 18.05
CA ALA A 152 -10.64 1.82 19.01
C ALA A 152 -11.10 3.27 18.80
N ALA A 153 -11.25 3.72 17.56
CA ALA A 153 -11.77 5.06 17.22
C ALA A 153 -13.26 5.23 17.53
N LYS A 154 -14.06 4.15 17.50
CA LYS A 154 -15.50 4.19 17.80
C LYS A 154 -15.85 3.94 19.26
N LYS A 155 -14.86 3.78 20.14
CA LYS A 155 -15.11 3.53 21.56
C LYS A 155 -15.98 4.64 22.16
N ARG A 156 -16.92 4.24 23.02
CA ARG A 156 -17.84 5.12 23.75
C ARG A 156 -17.86 4.79 25.23
N ILE A 157 -18.11 5.81 26.05
CA ILE A 157 -18.41 5.73 27.49
C ILE A 157 -19.71 6.51 27.68
N ASP A 158 -20.70 5.88 28.30
CA ASP A 158 -22.02 6.48 28.58
C ASP A 158 -22.68 7.13 27.35
N GLY A 159 -22.51 6.51 26.18
CA GLY A 159 -23.05 6.99 24.91
C GLY A 159 -22.25 8.12 24.24
N LEU A 160 -21.30 8.75 24.94
CA LEU A 160 -20.43 9.78 24.37
C LEU A 160 -19.16 9.18 23.74
N PRO A 161 -18.58 9.81 22.70
CA PRO A 161 -17.31 9.38 22.13
C PRO A 161 -16.18 9.39 23.16
N ALA A 162 -15.45 8.28 23.26
CA ALA A 162 -14.28 8.10 24.12
C ALA A 162 -13.22 7.24 23.40
N PRO A 163 -12.70 7.71 22.25
CA PRO A 163 -11.78 6.96 21.40
C PRO A 163 -10.46 6.66 22.12
N LEU A 164 -9.91 5.45 21.90
CA LEU A 164 -8.63 5.02 22.51
C LEU A 164 -7.40 5.43 21.68
N VAL A 165 -7.61 5.79 20.41
CA VAL A 165 -6.58 6.08 19.42
C VAL A 165 -7.02 7.30 18.62
N ASP A 166 -6.07 8.15 18.29
CA ASP A 166 -6.25 9.27 17.37
C ASP A 166 -6.51 8.75 15.96
N THR A 167 -7.56 9.27 15.35
CA THR A 167 -8.04 8.86 14.02
C THR A 167 -7.02 9.16 12.93
N GLU A 168 -6.13 10.10 13.20
CA GLU A 168 -4.96 10.44 12.40
C GLU A 168 -4.05 9.24 12.14
N VAL A 169 -4.15 8.19 12.96
CA VAL A 169 -3.49 6.90 12.70
C VAL A 169 -3.83 6.36 11.33
N CYS A 170 -5.03 6.65 10.79
CA CYS A 170 -5.44 6.28 9.43
C CYS A 170 -4.62 6.94 8.32
N PHE A 171 -3.88 8.02 8.61
CA PHE A 171 -3.00 8.68 7.67
C PHE A 171 -1.57 8.18 7.73
N ASP A 172 -1.24 7.27 8.65
CA ASP A 172 0.10 6.72 8.75
C ASP A 172 0.54 6.17 7.37
N PRO A 173 1.68 6.63 6.82
CA PRO A 173 2.13 6.19 5.51
C PRO A 173 2.44 4.68 5.41
N ALA A 174 2.61 3.98 6.53
CA ALA A 174 2.67 2.52 6.55
C ALA A 174 1.30 1.85 6.43
N ILE A 175 0.19 2.58 6.56
CA ILE A 175 -1.11 1.99 6.30
C ILE A 175 -1.19 1.65 4.83
N PRO A 176 -1.34 0.36 4.51
CA PRO A 176 -1.43 -0.05 3.13
C PRO A 176 -2.68 0.57 2.52
N PHE A 177 -2.51 1.45 1.53
CA PHE A 177 -3.59 1.80 0.62
C PHE A 177 -3.85 0.58 -0.25
N CYS A 178 -4.63 -0.37 0.29
CA CYS A 178 -5.09 -1.52 -0.46
C CYS A 178 -6.29 -1.05 -1.29
N PRO A 179 -6.15 -0.88 -2.63
CA PRO A 179 -7.28 -0.46 -3.44
C PRO A 179 -8.40 -1.50 -3.33
N PRO A 180 -9.68 -1.11 -3.41
CA PRO A 180 -10.80 -2.05 -3.32
C PRO A 180 -10.82 -3.04 -4.50
N VAL A 181 -10.18 -2.69 -5.61
CA VAL A 181 -10.10 -3.51 -6.82
C VAL A 181 -8.64 -3.70 -7.22
N ASN A 182 -8.36 -4.80 -7.92
CA ASN A 182 -7.08 -5.01 -8.59
C ASN A 182 -6.97 -4.06 -9.78
N PHE A 183 -5.81 -3.43 -9.98
CA PHE A 183 -5.55 -2.65 -11.17
C PHE A 183 -4.97 -3.55 -12.25
N PRO A 184 -5.75 -3.92 -13.27
CA PRO A 184 -5.26 -4.79 -14.31
C PRO A 184 -4.09 -4.10 -15.02
N TRP A 185 -3.08 -4.89 -15.33
CA TRP A 185 -1.97 -4.50 -16.17
C TRP A 185 -1.97 -5.39 -17.40
N PHE A 186 -1.94 -4.74 -18.58
CA PHE A 186 -1.85 -5.38 -19.88
C PHE A 186 -0.53 -4.93 -20.51
N PRO A 187 0.54 -5.73 -20.36
CA PRO A 187 1.81 -5.51 -21.04
C PRO A 187 1.60 -5.22 -22.54
N TRP A 188 2.31 -4.24 -23.09
CA TRP A 188 2.33 -3.95 -24.53
C TRP A 188 3.49 -4.69 -25.24
N ALA A 189 4.51 -5.09 -24.49
CA ALA A 189 5.75 -5.68 -24.99
C ALA A 189 6.12 -6.95 -24.21
N ALA A 190 7.01 -7.73 -24.80
CA ALA A 190 7.42 -9.02 -24.24
C ALA A 190 8.39 -8.92 -23.05
N ASP A 191 9.02 -7.75 -22.85
CA ASP A 191 9.89 -7.46 -21.71
C ASP A 191 9.05 -6.87 -20.56
N TRP A 192 8.49 -7.76 -19.76
CA TRP A 192 7.61 -7.41 -18.66
C TRP A 192 8.32 -6.61 -17.55
N ILE A 193 9.62 -6.81 -17.35
CA ILE A 193 10.38 -6.07 -16.33
C ILE A 193 10.48 -4.60 -16.75
N ALA A 194 10.94 -4.33 -17.97
CA ALA A 194 11.04 -2.98 -18.50
C ALA A 194 9.66 -2.29 -18.58
N GLU A 195 8.62 -3.03 -18.97
CA GLU A 195 7.28 -2.48 -19.03
C GLU A 195 6.67 -2.14 -17.68
N THR A 196 7.01 -2.90 -16.64
CA THR A 196 6.56 -2.59 -15.29
C THR A 196 7.18 -1.28 -14.80
N THR A 197 8.48 -1.10 -15.02
CA THR A 197 9.14 0.18 -14.73
C THR A 197 8.54 1.33 -15.55
N ARG A 198 8.22 1.08 -16.83
CA ARG A 198 7.59 2.06 -17.70
C ARG A 198 6.20 2.47 -17.19
N ILE A 199 5.35 1.52 -16.80
CA ILE A 199 4.01 1.84 -16.31
C ILE A 199 4.05 2.55 -14.97
N ASP A 200 4.98 2.22 -14.08
CA ASP A 200 5.17 2.95 -12.81
C ASP A 200 5.51 4.44 -13.05
N ASN A 201 6.29 4.73 -14.09
CA ASN A 201 6.64 6.10 -14.46
C ASN A 201 5.48 6.88 -15.11
N HIS A 202 4.72 6.25 -16.02
CA HIS A 202 3.63 6.93 -16.74
C HIS A 202 2.31 6.95 -15.99
N GLU A 203 2.04 5.91 -15.22
CA GLU A 203 0.85 5.75 -14.41
C GLU A 203 1.26 5.86 -12.95
N SER A 204 1.85 7.01 -12.56
CA SER A 204 2.29 7.29 -11.19
C SER A 204 1.19 7.10 -10.14
N TRP A 205 -0.08 7.11 -10.57
CA TRP A 205 -1.22 6.77 -9.74
C TRP A 205 -1.23 5.29 -9.27
N ARG A 206 -0.49 4.38 -9.91
CA ARG A 206 -0.36 2.97 -9.50
C ARG A 206 0.50 2.77 -8.25
N LEU A 207 1.36 3.72 -7.95
CA LEU A 207 2.17 3.71 -6.73
C LEU A 207 2.04 5.07 -6.04
N TRP A 208 0.90 5.73 -6.17
CA TRP A 208 0.74 7.14 -5.78
C TRP A 208 1.06 7.41 -4.30
N TRP A 209 0.83 6.44 -3.43
CA TRP A 209 1.16 6.53 -2.02
C TRP A 209 2.67 6.53 -1.74
N LEU A 210 3.51 6.18 -2.72
CA LEU A 210 4.97 6.30 -2.70
C LEU A 210 5.48 7.34 -3.70
N ASN A 211 4.97 7.36 -4.93
CA ASN A 211 5.51 8.18 -6.02
C ASN A 211 4.81 9.53 -6.20
N ALA A 212 3.76 9.81 -5.41
CA ALA A 212 3.05 11.09 -5.41
C ALA A 212 2.81 11.60 -3.98
N PRO A 213 3.88 11.83 -3.19
CA PRO A 213 3.78 12.28 -1.80
C PRO A 213 2.97 13.59 -1.67
N GLY A 214 2.96 14.44 -2.70
CA GLY A 214 2.21 15.71 -2.72
C GLY A 214 0.70 15.52 -2.70
N ARG A 215 0.22 14.30 -2.92
CA ARG A 215 -1.20 13.91 -2.89
C ARG A 215 -1.51 12.96 -1.73
N GLN A 216 -0.53 12.68 -0.87
CA GLN A 216 -0.67 11.78 0.27
C GLN A 216 -1.57 12.46 1.31
N PRO A 217 -2.71 11.88 1.70
CA PRO A 217 -3.57 12.37 2.80
C PRO A 217 -2.83 12.84 4.06
N TYR A 218 -1.76 12.18 4.43
CA TYR A 218 -0.81 12.54 5.46
C TYR A 218 -0.25 13.95 5.25
N ASN A 219 0.28 14.25 4.06
CA ASN A 219 0.86 15.55 3.75
C ASN A 219 -0.19 16.63 3.54
N THR A 220 -1.32 16.30 2.91
CA THR A 220 -2.30 17.28 2.42
C THR A 220 -3.49 17.48 3.36
N ILE A 221 -3.65 16.62 4.36
CA ILE A 221 -4.72 16.69 5.36
C ILE A 221 -4.09 16.73 6.74
N PHE A 222 -3.42 15.65 7.15
CA PHE A 222 -2.90 15.54 8.53
C PHE A 222 -1.87 16.63 8.87
N ARG A 223 -0.81 16.75 8.07
CA ARG A 223 0.32 17.66 8.32
C ARG A 223 -0.08 19.14 8.29
N LEU A 224 -1.18 19.50 7.63
CA LEU A 224 -1.71 20.86 7.68
C LEU A 224 -2.21 21.24 9.10
N TYR A 225 -2.81 20.29 9.82
CA TYR A 225 -3.25 20.49 11.21
C TYR A 225 -2.15 20.18 12.23
N HIS A 226 -1.12 19.46 11.79
CA HIS A 226 -0.02 18.97 12.60
C HIS A 226 1.34 19.36 12.00
N PRO A 227 1.65 20.67 11.89
CA PRO A 227 2.89 21.15 11.27
C PRO A 227 4.15 20.74 12.04
N GLU A 228 4.01 20.30 13.29
CA GLU A 228 5.08 19.74 14.11
C GLU A 228 5.59 18.38 13.62
N PHE A 229 4.81 17.67 12.80
CA PHE A 229 5.23 16.42 12.18
C PHE A 229 5.94 16.70 10.84
N PRO A 230 7.02 15.98 10.50
CA PRO A 230 7.67 16.17 9.22
C PRO A 230 6.81 15.65 8.07
N LEU A 231 7.12 16.14 6.87
CA LEU A 231 6.50 15.64 5.65
C LEU A 231 6.86 14.19 5.42
N PHE A 232 5.90 13.41 4.93
CA PHE A 232 6.20 12.12 4.32
C PHE A 232 6.84 12.37 2.96
N VAL A 233 8.12 12.03 2.85
CA VAL A 233 8.92 12.19 1.64
C VAL A 233 9.56 10.83 1.32
N PRO A 234 9.42 10.32 0.08
CA PRO A 234 10.07 9.08 -0.34
C PRO A 234 11.60 9.21 -0.27
N GLU A 235 12.27 8.08 -0.08
CA GLU A 235 13.73 8.04 -0.04
C GLU A 235 14.34 8.61 -1.34
N GLY A 236 15.29 9.54 -1.22
CA GLY A 236 15.95 10.18 -2.35
C GLY A 236 15.25 11.42 -2.94
N VAL A 237 14.13 11.87 -2.37
CA VAL A 237 13.46 13.13 -2.76
C VAL A 237 13.87 14.26 -1.80
N ASP A 238 14.17 15.45 -2.35
CA ASP A 238 14.49 16.64 -1.56
C ASP A 238 13.25 17.17 -0.81
N SER A 239 13.32 17.16 0.52
CA SER A 239 12.25 17.60 1.41
C SER A 239 11.91 19.09 1.31
N GLU A 240 12.88 19.96 1.01
CA GLU A 240 12.65 21.41 0.97
C GLU A 240 11.91 21.82 -0.29
N MET A 241 12.36 21.34 -1.46
CA MET A 241 11.63 21.52 -2.71
C MET A 241 10.20 21.00 -2.63
N PHE A 242 10.03 19.87 -1.95
CA PHE A 242 8.74 19.21 -1.85
C PHE A 242 7.75 19.94 -0.91
N ALA A 243 8.24 20.57 0.15
CA ALA A 243 7.40 21.34 1.07
C ALA A 243 6.61 22.46 0.37
N ALA A 244 7.20 23.06 -0.67
CA ALA A 244 6.54 24.07 -1.50
C ALA A 244 5.37 23.49 -2.31
N CYS A 245 5.48 22.25 -2.82
CA CYS A 245 4.40 21.61 -3.59
C CYS A 245 3.17 21.27 -2.75
N VAL A 246 3.34 20.95 -1.46
CA VAL A 246 2.24 20.61 -0.55
C VAL A 246 1.44 21.83 -0.13
N ALA A 247 2.08 23.01 -0.04
CA ALA A 247 1.46 24.24 0.44
C ALA A 247 0.32 24.77 -0.47
N ASP A 248 0.29 24.35 -1.74
CA ASP A 248 -0.71 24.78 -2.74
C ASP A 248 -2.03 23.98 -2.69
N GLU A 249 -2.10 22.86 -1.95
CA GLU A 249 -3.34 22.08 -1.83
C GLU A 249 -4.31 22.70 -0.80
N ARG A 250 -5.49 23.12 -1.27
CA ARG A 250 -6.51 23.86 -0.51
C ARG A 250 -7.10 23.10 0.68
N LEU A 251 -7.23 23.81 1.79
CA LEU A 251 -8.04 23.48 2.97
C LEU A 251 -9.53 23.26 2.62
N ILE A 252 -10.11 22.17 3.11
CA ILE A 252 -11.56 22.00 3.21
C ILE A 252 -11.99 22.52 4.58
N ALA A 253 -12.89 23.51 4.62
CA ALA A 253 -13.43 24.08 5.86
C ALA A 253 -14.10 23.01 6.76
N GLU A 254 -13.93 23.14 8.07
CA GLU A 254 -14.32 22.13 9.05
C GLU A 254 -15.60 22.46 9.80
N PRO A 255 -16.44 21.46 10.09
CA PRO A 255 -17.31 21.50 11.26
C PRO A 255 -16.54 21.12 12.53
N ASP A 256 -16.89 21.72 13.67
CA ASP A 256 -16.27 21.41 14.96
C ASP A 256 -16.36 19.91 15.31
N PRO A 257 -15.29 19.30 15.86
CA PRO A 257 -15.34 17.92 16.31
C PRO A 257 -16.38 17.76 17.43
N PRO A 258 -17.05 16.59 17.52
CA PRO A 258 -18.00 16.35 18.60
C PRO A 258 -17.30 16.35 19.96
N ALA A 259 -17.98 16.89 20.97
CA ALA A 259 -17.49 16.87 22.34
C ALA A 259 -17.22 15.42 22.80
N LEU A 260 -16.05 15.22 23.42
CA LEU A 260 -15.64 13.93 23.96
C LEU A 260 -16.19 13.73 25.38
N HIS A 261 -16.24 12.48 25.82
CA HIS A 261 -16.58 12.16 27.20
C HIS A 261 -15.51 12.73 28.16
N PRO A 262 -15.85 13.29 29.34
CA PRO A 262 -14.87 13.83 30.30
C PRO A 262 -13.81 12.83 30.77
N ASN A 263 -14.17 11.55 30.85
CA ASN A 263 -13.27 10.44 31.20
C ASN A 263 -12.59 9.80 29.97
N THR A 264 -12.48 10.51 28.85
CA THR A 264 -11.76 9.98 27.68
C THR A 264 -10.28 9.80 28.06
N PRO A 265 -9.72 8.59 27.90
CA PRO A 265 -8.31 8.35 28.21
C PRO A 265 -7.40 9.10 27.24
N ALA A 266 -6.15 9.33 27.64
CA ALA A 266 -5.15 9.82 26.73
C ALA A 266 -4.98 8.87 25.54
N SER A 267 -4.80 9.44 24.35
CA SER A 267 -4.58 8.67 23.12
C SER A 267 -3.32 7.83 23.25
N VAL A 268 -3.44 6.53 22.97
CA VAL A 268 -2.29 5.62 23.14
C VAL A 268 -1.15 5.94 22.17
N ASN A 269 -1.43 6.53 21.02
CA ASN A 269 -0.45 6.81 19.96
C ASN A 269 0.10 8.26 19.99
N ARG A 270 -0.27 9.07 20.98
CA ARG A 270 0.25 10.43 21.15
C ARG A 270 0.44 10.73 22.65
N PRO A 271 1.62 10.47 23.22
CA PRO A 271 1.88 10.80 24.62
C PRO A 271 2.00 12.32 24.80
N GLY A 272 1.08 12.96 25.54
CA GLY A 272 1.12 14.42 25.83
C GLY A 272 -0.24 15.04 26.15
N GLU A 273 -0.25 16.33 26.51
CA GLU A 273 -1.49 17.13 26.64
C GLU A 273 -2.18 17.25 25.28
N ILE A 274 -3.48 16.98 25.26
CA ILE A 274 -4.22 16.83 24.02
C ILE A 274 -4.77 18.18 23.58
N ASP A 275 -4.23 18.74 22.49
CA ASP A 275 -4.90 19.80 21.74
C ASP A 275 -6.02 19.18 20.89
N TYR A 276 -7.17 18.96 21.54
CA TYR A 276 -8.35 18.34 20.94
C TYR A 276 -8.92 19.15 19.76
N ALA A 277 -8.57 20.44 19.64
CA ALA A 277 -9.04 21.28 18.55
C ALA A 277 -8.45 20.88 17.19
N ARG A 278 -7.34 20.13 17.17
CA ARG A 278 -6.66 19.68 15.95
C ARG A 278 -7.06 18.29 15.47
N ARG A 279 -7.99 17.61 16.18
CA ARG A 279 -8.31 16.20 15.92
C ARG A 279 -9.22 16.01 14.71
N ILE A 280 -8.80 15.19 13.75
CA ILE A 280 -9.56 14.83 12.55
C ILE A 280 -10.59 13.76 12.88
N SER A 281 -11.88 14.10 12.97
CA SER A 281 -12.92 13.12 13.34
C SER A 281 -13.05 11.93 12.38
N PHE A 282 -13.51 10.77 12.88
CA PHE A 282 -13.75 9.57 12.05
C PHE A 282 -14.80 9.80 10.95
N THR A 283 -15.81 10.64 11.22
CA THR A 283 -16.80 11.04 10.23
C THR A 283 -16.15 11.81 9.07
N ARG A 284 -15.18 12.68 9.39
CA ARG A 284 -14.39 13.41 8.39
C ARG A 284 -13.47 12.49 7.61
N LEU A 285 -12.78 11.54 8.26
CA LEU A 285 -12.01 10.51 7.56
C LEU A 285 -12.85 9.78 6.51
N ARG A 286 -14.05 9.33 6.88
CA ARG A 286 -14.98 8.68 5.94
C ARG A 286 -15.34 9.58 4.76
N ALA A 287 -15.61 10.86 5.01
CA ALA A 287 -15.92 11.83 3.95
C ALA A 287 -14.71 12.12 3.05
N LEU A 288 -13.51 12.21 3.62
CA LEU A 288 -12.25 12.41 2.89
C LEU A 288 -11.93 11.22 1.98
N PHE A 289 -12.02 10.00 2.50
CA PHE A 289 -11.83 8.80 1.68
C PHE A 289 -12.94 8.63 0.64
N ALA A 290 -14.20 8.96 0.97
CA ALA A 290 -15.28 8.97 -0.02
C ALA A 290 -15.06 10.04 -1.09
N GLY A 291 -14.56 11.22 -0.74
CA GLY A 291 -14.24 12.31 -1.67
C GLY A 291 -13.00 12.03 -2.54
N GLN A 292 -12.01 11.29 -2.02
CA GLN A 292 -10.87 10.78 -2.79
C GLN A 292 -11.26 9.68 -3.77
N VAL A 293 -12.32 8.91 -3.46
CA VAL A 293 -12.96 7.98 -4.41
C VAL A 293 -13.74 8.74 -5.50
N VAL A 294 -14.18 9.98 -5.23
CA VAL A 294 -15.00 10.81 -6.14
C VAL A 294 -14.19 11.81 -6.97
N ARG A 295 -12.94 12.15 -6.61
CA ARG A 295 -12.00 12.65 -7.62
C ARG A 295 -11.72 11.47 -8.53
N PRO A 296 -12.15 11.48 -9.80
CA PRO A 296 -11.72 10.42 -10.70
C PRO A 296 -10.19 10.42 -10.62
N PHE A 297 -9.59 9.25 -10.49
CA PHE A 297 -8.25 9.05 -11.04
C PHE A 297 -8.39 9.38 -12.52
N VAL A 298 -8.24 10.66 -12.87
CA VAL A 298 -8.33 11.13 -14.25
C VAL A 298 -7.20 10.39 -14.94
N LYS A 299 -7.57 9.43 -15.79
CA LYS A 299 -6.63 8.84 -16.73
C LYS A 299 -5.99 10.04 -17.45
N PRO A 300 -4.66 10.09 -17.61
CA PRO A 300 -4.01 11.13 -18.41
C PRO A 300 -4.29 10.92 -19.91
N GLN A 301 -5.58 10.83 -20.27
CA GLN A 301 -6.10 10.84 -21.63
C GLN A 301 -6.97 12.09 -21.87
N ASP A 302 -7.29 12.87 -20.83
CA ASP A 302 -8.13 14.07 -20.94
C ASP A 302 -7.37 15.40 -20.71
N VAL A 303 -6.04 15.39 -20.76
CA VAL A 303 -5.23 16.62 -20.82
C VAL A 303 -4.33 16.55 -22.03
N VAL A 304 -4.90 16.93 -23.18
CA VAL A 304 -4.32 17.72 -24.29
C VAL A 304 -5.19 17.43 -25.53
N ARG A 305 -5.92 18.47 -25.94
CA ARG A 305 -6.28 18.70 -27.35
C ARG A 305 -5.03 19.15 -28.09
#